data_AF-A0A9E0WED7-F1
#
_entry.id   AF-A0A9E0WED7-F1
#
_cell.length_a   1.000
_cell.length_b   1.000
_cell.length_c   1.000
_cell.angle_alpha   90.00
_cell.angle_beta   90.00
_cell.angle_gamma   90.00
#
_symmetry.space_group_name_H-M   'P 1'
#
loop_
_entity.id
_entity.type
_entity.pdbx_description
1 polymer ?
#
loop_
_entity_poly.entity_id
_entity_poly.type
_entity_poly.pdbx_seq_one_letter_code
_entity_poly.pdbx_strand_id
1 'polypeptide(L)'
;MRKYLEIINHRTFIIVALCIVSVYVCLRLDYAYNVDWIFLSIAVLFPLVFTIREAFRRRQLAIRVLSALKAAISAFYFGLENNIKMPLEEKREIHALMRQLSERFTYSLKDPEHKGMDEVRDTIRQIYAVSTPRNEAISGNASLKMMRVIQDIQENIESLNGIKIHGTPVSLRAYLLISLYVLP
;
A
#
# COMPACT_ATOMS: atom_id res chain seq x y z
N MET A 1 -46.56 -3.45 41.60
CA MET A 1 -45.99 -4.24 42.72
C MET A 1 -46.05 -5.75 42.48
N ARG A 2 -47.21 -6.39 42.22
CA ARG A 2 -47.32 -7.86 42.00
C ARG A 2 -46.52 -8.42 40.80
N LYS A 3 -46.40 -7.67 39.69
CA LYS A 3 -45.61 -8.10 38.51
C LYS A 3 -44.10 -8.22 38.77
N TYR A 4 -43.54 -7.44 39.70
CA TYR A 4 -42.12 -7.55 40.07
C TYR A 4 -41.86 -8.73 41.02
N LEU A 5 -42.87 -9.12 41.81
CA LEU A 5 -42.83 -10.30 42.68
C LEU A 5 -42.99 -11.62 41.91
N GLU A 6 -43.59 -11.63 40.71
CA GLU A 6 -43.61 -12.82 39.84
C GLU A 6 -42.26 -13.10 39.17
N ILE A 7 -41.42 -12.07 38.98
CA ILE A 7 -40.05 -12.20 38.45
C ILE A 7 -39.10 -12.79 39.51
N ILE A 8 -39.36 -12.52 40.80
CA ILE A 8 -38.67 -13.13 41.94
C ILE A 8 -39.38 -14.46 42.26
N ASN A 9 -39.11 -15.47 41.43
CA ASN A 9 -39.56 -16.83 41.65
C ASN A 9 -38.47 -17.65 42.36
N HIS A 10 -38.81 -18.81 42.92
CA HIS A 10 -37.86 -19.72 43.59
C HIS A 10 -36.66 -20.07 42.70
N ARG A 11 -36.86 -20.14 41.37
CA ARG A 11 -35.78 -20.35 40.38
C ARG A 11 -34.77 -19.20 40.36
N THR A 12 -35.23 -17.96 40.46
CA THR A 12 -34.37 -16.77 40.53
C THR A 12 -33.54 -16.78 41.82
N PHE A 13 -34.12 -17.21 42.94
CA PHE A 13 -33.40 -17.37 44.20
C PHE A 13 -32.31 -18.45 44.13
N ILE A 14 -32.59 -19.60 43.50
CA ILE A 14 -31.59 -20.65 43.26
C ILE A 14 -30.43 -20.10 42.43
N ILE A 15 -30.72 -19.35 41.36
CA ILE A 15 -29.68 -18.77 40.48
C ILE A 15 -28.82 -17.76 41.25
N VAL A 16 -29.44 -16.87 42.02
CA VAL A 16 -28.71 -15.88 42.84
C VAL A 16 -27.83 -16.58 43.88
N ALA A 17 -28.35 -17.61 44.56
CA ALA A 17 -27.57 -18.39 45.51
C ALA A 17 -26.38 -19.09 44.82
N LEU A 18 -26.58 -19.64 43.62
CA LEU A 18 -25.52 -20.29 42.85
C LEU A 18 -24.45 -19.30 42.38
N CYS A 19 -24.83 -18.08 41.98
CA CYS A 19 -23.90 -16.99 41.68
C CYS A 19 -23.08 -16.59 42.92
N ILE A 20 -23.72 -16.41 44.07
CA ILE A 20 -23.03 -16.06 45.32
C ILE A 20 -22.05 -17.15 45.73
N VAL A 21 -22.47 -18.43 45.67
CA VAL A 21 -21.60 -19.58 45.98
C VAL A 21 -20.44 -19.64 45.00
N SER A 22 -20.67 -19.43 43.71
CA SER A 22 -19.60 -19.43 42.69
C SER A 22 -18.58 -18.32 42.95
N VAL A 23 -19.01 -17.09 43.24
CA VAL A 23 -18.10 -15.98 43.58
C VAL A 23 -17.34 -16.27 44.87
N TYR A 24 -18.02 -16.80 45.89
CA TYR A 24 -17.40 -17.16 47.17
C TYR A 24 -16.31 -18.22 47.02
N VAL A 25 -16.57 -19.25 46.20
CA VAL A 25 -15.59 -20.30 45.89
C VAL A 25 -14.39 -19.72 45.13
N CYS A 26 -14.62 -18.84 44.14
CA CYS A 26 -13.52 -18.19 43.41
C CYS A 26 -12.66 -17.31 44.33
N LEU A 27 -13.24 -16.54 45.24
CA LEU A 27 -12.51 -15.70 46.19
C LEU A 27 -11.72 -16.54 47.21
N ARG A 28 -12.27 -17.67 47.67
CA ARG A 28 -11.62 -18.52 48.68
C ARG A 28 -10.51 -19.39 48.12
N LEU A 29 -10.60 -19.76 46.84
CA LEU A 29 -9.55 -20.48 46.11
C LEU A 29 -8.51 -19.53 45.48
N ASP A 30 -8.61 -18.23 45.75
CA ASP A 30 -7.77 -17.17 45.18
C ASP A 30 -7.67 -17.26 43.64
N TYR A 31 -8.77 -17.68 43.02
CA TYR A 31 -8.89 -17.84 41.57
C TYR A 31 -9.15 -16.47 40.95
N ALA A 32 -8.19 -15.55 41.12
CA ALA A 32 -8.18 -14.24 40.51
C ALA A 32 -7.71 -14.40 39.05
N TYR A 33 -8.62 -14.19 38.11
CA TYR A 33 -8.22 -14.05 36.72
C TYR A 33 -7.52 -12.70 36.57
N ASN A 34 -6.30 -12.66 36.04
CA ASN A 34 -5.60 -11.40 35.80
C ASN A 34 -6.18 -10.71 34.56
N VAL A 35 -7.33 -10.06 34.73
CA VAL A 35 -8.04 -9.33 33.69
C VAL A 35 -7.18 -8.16 33.15
N ASP A 36 -6.31 -7.60 33.98
CA ASP A 36 -5.37 -6.53 33.60
C ASP A 36 -4.45 -6.94 32.46
N TRP A 37 -3.90 -8.16 32.50
CA TRP A 37 -3.04 -8.70 31.42
C TRP A 37 -3.82 -8.89 30.11
N ILE A 38 -5.13 -9.20 30.17
CA ILE A 38 -5.97 -9.26 28.96
C ILE A 38 -6.17 -7.87 28.37
N PHE A 39 -6.55 -6.89 29.18
CA PHE A 39 -6.79 -5.54 28.67
C PHE A 39 -5.51 -4.91 28.11
N LEU A 40 -4.38 -5.13 28.78
CA LEU A 40 -3.06 -4.77 28.26
C LEU A 40 -2.80 -5.42 26.89
N SER A 41 -3.02 -6.72 26.79
CA SER A 41 -2.79 -7.48 25.55
C SER A 41 -3.64 -6.93 24.41
N ILE A 42 -4.95 -6.71 24.63
CA ILE A 42 -5.86 -6.17 23.63
C ILE A 42 -5.44 -4.76 23.20
N ALA A 43 -5.05 -3.92 24.17
CA ALA A 43 -4.66 -2.54 23.91
C ALA A 43 -3.38 -2.42 23.08
N VAL A 44 -2.46 -3.39 23.15
CA VAL A 44 -1.24 -3.44 22.31
C VAL A 44 -1.48 -4.16 20.98
N LEU A 45 -2.19 -5.31 21.00
CA LEU A 45 -2.48 -6.11 19.80
C LEU A 45 -3.28 -5.33 18.77
N PHE A 46 -4.26 -4.53 19.20
CA PHE A 46 -5.11 -3.77 18.29
C PHE A 46 -4.29 -2.79 17.42
N PRO A 47 -3.55 -1.80 17.97
CA PRO A 47 -2.65 -0.95 17.19
C PRO A 47 -1.70 -1.73 16.28
N LEU A 48 -1.14 -2.82 16.80
CA LEU A 48 -0.17 -3.64 16.07
C LEU A 48 -0.77 -4.27 14.82
N VAL A 49 -1.98 -4.84 14.91
CA VAL A 49 -2.67 -5.40 13.74
C VAL A 49 -3.00 -4.32 12.70
N PHE A 50 -3.41 -3.11 13.12
CA PHE A 50 -3.65 -2.00 12.18
C PHE A 50 -2.39 -1.55 11.47
N THR A 51 -1.28 -1.38 12.21
CA THR A 51 -0.01 -0.96 11.60
C THR A 51 0.49 -1.97 10.57
N ILE A 52 0.38 -3.27 10.87
CA ILE A 52 0.74 -4.35 9.96
C ILE A 52 -0.14 -4.35 8.72
N ARG A 53 -1.47 -4.27 8.89
CA ARG A 53 -2.42 -4.24 7.76
C ARG A 53 -2.13 -3.05 6.83
N GLU A 54 -1.87 -1.87 7.39
CA GLU A 54 -1.56 -0.68 6.61
C GLU A 54 -0.23 -0.78 5.86
N ALA A 55 0.79 -1.37 6.50
CA ALA A 55 2.06 -1.67 5.83
C ALA A 55 1.87 -2.64 4.65
N PHE A 56 1.07 -3.69 4.82
CA PHE A 56 0.72 -4.62 3.74
C PHE A 56 -0.09 -3.96 2.62
N ARG A 57 -1.05 -3.09 2.97
CA ARG A 57 -1.85 -2.33 1.99
C ARG A 57 -0.96 -1.46 1.12
N ARG A 58 -0.01 -0.73 1.70
CA ARG A 58 0.96 0.08 0.95
C ARG A 58 1.84 -0.78 0.04
N ARG A 59 2.32 -1.92 0.55
CA ARG A 59 3.12 -2.88 -0.25
C ARG A 59 2.34 -3.37 -1.47
N GLN A 60 1.08 -3.78 -1.28
CA GLN A 60 0.22 -4.24 -2.37
C GLN A 60 -0.07 -3.13 -3.39
N LEU A 61 -0.29 -1.90 -2.92
CA LEU A 61 -0.47 -0.74 -3.80
C LEU A 61 0.79 -0.48 -4.64
N ALA A 62 1.98 -0.46 -4.04
CA ALA A 62 3.23 -0.27 -4.77
C ALA A 62 3.46 -1.38 -5.82
N ILE A 63 3.20 -2.64 -5.47
CA ILE A 63 3.30 -3.76 -6.42
C ILE A 63 2.32 -3.58 -7.58
N ARG A 64 1.09 -3.12 -7.31
CA ARG A 64 0.09 -2.87 -8.36
C ARG A 64 0.56 -1.79 -9.34
N VAL A 65 1.02 -0.64 -8.84
CA VAL A 65 1.51 0.44 -9.71
C VAL A 65 2.76 0.00 -10.49
N LEU A 66 3.67 -0.74 -9.85
CA LEU A 66 4.84 -1.31 -10.55
C LEU A 66 4.44 -2.29 -11.65
N SER A 67 3.43 -3.12 -11.41
CA SER A 67 2.91 -4.05 -12.43
C SER A 67 2.26 -3.32 -13.60
N ALA A 68 1.54 -2.23 -13.34
CA ALA A 68 0.95 -1.37 -14.36
C ALA A 68 2.04 -0.66 -15.17
N LEU A 69 3.09 -0.14 -14.53
CA LEU A 69 4.26 0.43 -15.20
C LEU A 69 4.91 -0.57 -16.16
N LYS A 70 5.16 -1.80 -15.69
CA LYS A 70 5.74 -2.86 -16.53
C LYS A 70 4.84 -3.19 -17.72
N ALA A 71 3.52 -3.22 -17.51
CA ALA A 71 2.55 -3.43 -18.58
C ALA A 71 2.57 -2.29 -19.61
N ALA A 72 2.65 -1.03 -19.16
CA ALA A 72 2.73 0.14 -20.05
C ALA A 72 4.03 0.15 -20.87
N ILE A 73 5.19 -0.16 -20.26
CA ILE A 73 6.46 -0.31 -20.98
C ILE A 73 6.39 -1.43 -22.03
N SER A 74 5.77 -2.57 -21.68
CA SER A 74 5.56 -3.68 -22.60
C SER A 74 4.64 -3.29 -23.76
N ALA A 75 3.54 -2.58 -23.48
CA ALA A 75 2.62 -2.08 -24.49
C ALA A 75 3.30 -1.09 -25.45
N PHE A 76 4.19 -0.24 -24.93
CA PHE A 76 5.01 0.66 -25.72
C PHE A 76 5.96 -0.11 -26.65
N TYR A 77 6.63 -1.16 -26.14
CA TYR A 77 7.49 -2.04 -26.93
C TYR A 77 6.73 -2.69 -28.10
N PHE A 78 5.58 -3.33 -27.83
CA PHE A 78 4.76 -3.95 -28.87
C PHE A 78 4.15 -2.93 -29.85
N GLY A 79 3.86 -1.71 -29.39
CA GLY A 79 3.40 -0.61 -30.22
C GLY A 79 4.45 -0.15 -31.22
N LEU A 80 5.73 -0.10 -30.82
CA LEU A 80 6.86 0.21 -31.69
C LEU A 80 7.17 -0.90 -32.69
N GLU A 81 7.13 -2.15 -32.24
CA GLU A 81 7.46 -3.30 -33.09
C GLU A 81 6.46 -3.44 -34.25
N ASN A 82 5.17 -3.27 -33.96
CA ASN A 82 4.09 -3.26 -34.95
C ASN A 82 4.10 -2.06 -35.91
N ASN A 83 4.91 -1.03 -35.65
CA ASN A 83 5.00 0.12 -36.55
C ASN A 83 5.95 -0.18 -37.72
N ILE A 84 5.38 -0.46 -38.89
CA ILE A 84 6.09 -0.88 -40.10
C ILE A 84 6.92 0.27 -40.71
N LYS A 85 6.55 1.53 -40.45
CA LYS A 85 7.17 2.71 -41.08
C LYS A 85 8.43 3.23 -40.39
N MET A 86 8.78 2.68 -39.23
CA MET A 86 9.88 3.19 -38.41
C MET A 86 11.19 2.46 -38.72
N PRO A 87 12.31 3.17 -38.99
CA PRO A 87 13.62 2.57 -39.22
C PRO A 87 14.10 1.71 -38.04
N LEU A 88 14.84 0.65 -38.32
CA LEU A 88 15.35 -0.27 -37.30
C LEU A 88 16.32 0.41 -36.31
N GLU A 89 17.07 1.41 -36.77
CA GLU A 89 17.98 2.24 -35.97
C GLU A 89 17.21 3.01 -34.87
N GLU A 90 16.12 3.67 -35.25
CA GLU A 90 15.29 4.48 -34.35
C GLU A 90 14.56 3.60 -33.31
N LYS A 91 14.16 2.38 -33.70
CA LYS A 91 13.65 1.37 -32.77
C LYS A 91 14.69 0.96 -31.73
N ARG A 92 15.94 0.71 -32.13
CA ARG A 92 17.04 0.36 -31.19
C ARG A 92 17.33 1.49 -30.21
N GLU A 93 17.34 2.73 -30.69
CA GLU A 93 17.56 3.90 -29.85
C GLU A 93 16.47 4.01 -28.76
N ILE A 94 15.20 3.85 -29.13
CA ILE A 94 14.09 3.89 -28.17
C ILE A 94 14.15 2.73 -27.17
N HIS A 95 14.55 1.53 -27.60
CA HIS A 95 14.77 0.41 -26.68
C HIS A 95 15.90 0.69 -25.68
N ALA A 96 17.01 1.30 -26.13
CA ALA A 96 18.11 1.68 -25.25
C ALA A 96 17.66 2.72 -24.22
N LEU A 97 16.91 3.75 -24.65
CA LEU A 97 16.36 4.78 -23.77
C LEU A 97 15.37 4.21 -22.75
N MET A 98 14.47 3.30 -23.15
CA MET A 98 13.54 2.65 -22.23
C MET A 98 14.24 1.75 -21.21
N ARG A 99 15.31 1.07 -21.60
CA ARG A 99 16.13 0.30 -20.68
C ARG A 99 16.82 1.20 -19.67
N GLN A 100 17.40 2.31 -20.14
CA GLN A 100 18.02 3.32 -19.29
C GLN A 100 17.01 3.94 -18.32
N LEU A 101 15.78 4.23 -18.76
CA LEU A 101 14.70 4.72 -17.91
C LEU A 101 14.40 3.74 -16.79
N SER A 102 14.25 2.44 -17.10
CA SER A 102 13.98 1.39 -16.12
C SER A 102 15.10 1.25 -15.09
N GLU A 103 16.36 1.28 -15.54
CA GLU A 103 17.53 1.20 -14.65
C GLU A 103 17.64 2.43 -13.73
N ARG A 104 17.52 3.64 -14.28
CA ARG A 104 17.54 4.90 -13.52
C ARG A 104 16.38 4.98 -12.53
N PHE A 105 15.18 4.58 -12.94
CA PHE A 105 14.03 4.56 -12.06
C PHE A 105 14.20 3.55 -10.92
N THR A 106 14.72 2.37 -11.21
CA THR A 106 15.02 1.36 -10.17
C THR A 106 16.08 1.85 -9.18
N TYR A 107 17.10 2.55 -9.66
CA TYR A 107 18.12 3.17 -8.81
C TYR A 107 17.51 4.27 -7.93
N SER A 108 16.75 5.18 -8.53
CA SER A 108 16.02 6.23 -7.82
C SER A 108 15.06 5.67 -6.77
N LEU A 109 14.41 4.53 -7.01
CA LEU A 109 13.57 3.86 -6.00
C LEU A 109 14.38 3.32 -4.82
N LYS A 110 15.59 2.79 -5.05
CA LYS A 110 16.47 2.25 -3.99
C LYS A 110 17.19 3.32 -3.18
N ASP A 111 17.37 4.52 -3.74
CA ASP A 111 18.09 5.60 -3.09
C ASP A 111 17.34 6.12 -1.84
N PRO A 112 17.95 6.11 -0.64
CA PRO A 112 17.27 6.54 0.59
C PRO A 112 17.02 8.05 0.65
N GLU A 113 17.78 8.86 -0.10
CA GLU A 113 17.66 10.33 -0.11
C GLU A 113 16.69 10.86 -1.17
N HIS A 114 16.02 9.97 -1.91
CA HIS A 114 15.07 10.31 -2.99
C HIS A 114 15.74 11.12 -4.12
N LYS A 115 17.06 10.99 -4.26
CA LYS A 115 17.82 11.68 -5.31
C LYS A 115 17.71 10.92 -6.63
N GLY A 116 17.70 11.65 -7.75
CA GLY A 116 17.72 11.07 -9.10
C GLY A 116 16.37 10.99 -9.81
N MET A 117 15.26 11.45 -9.21
CA MET A 117 13.98 11.51 -9.93
C MET A 117 13.99 12.55 -11.07
N ASP A 118 14.77 13.62 -10.95
CA ASP A 118 14.92 14.60 -12.02
C ASP A 118 15.60 13.99 -13.25
N GLU A 119 16.59 13.10 -13.07
CA GLU A 119 17.23 12.36 -14.16
C GLU A 119 16.25 11.40 -14.86
N VAL A 120 15.35 10.77 -14.09
CA VAL A 120 14.28 9.93 -14.63
C VAL A 120 13.33 10.78 -15.48
N ARG A 121 12.91 11.95 -14.97
CA ARG A 121 12.06 12.89 -15.72
C ARG A 121 12.72 13.40 -16.99
N ASP A 122 14.02 13.67 -16.96
CA ASP A 122 14.79 14.06 -18.15
C ASP A 122 14.88 12.93 -19.17
N THR A 123 15.03 11.68 -18.72
CA THR A 123 15.00 10.51 -19.61
C THR A 123 13.63 10.35 -20.28
N ILE A 124 12.54 10.58 -19.54
CA ILE A 124 11.17 10.59 -20.09
C ILE A 124 11.03 11.69 -21.16
N ARG A 125 11.54 12.90 -20.90
CA ARG A 125 11.53 13.99 -21.89
C ARG A 125 12.29 13.64 -23.17
N GLN A 126 13.43 12.96 -23.06
CA GLN A 126 14.17 12.48 -24.23
C GLN A 126 13.36 11.44 -25.02
N ILE A 127 12.70 10.51 -24.34
CA ILE A 127 11.80 9.53 -24.98
C ILE A 127 10.65 10.22 -25.70
N TYR A 128 10.04 11.25 -25.10
CA TYR A 128 9.02 12.08 -25.75
C TYR A 128 9.57 12.76 -27.02
N ALA A 129 10.76 13.35 -26.95
CA ALA A 129 11.38 14.04 -28.07
C ALA A 129 11.66 13.11 -29.26
N VAL A 130 12.14 11.88 -28.99
CA VAL A 130 12.41 10.86 -30.03
C VAL A 130 11.12 10.23 -30.56
N SER A 131 10.08 10.13 -29.73
CA SER A 131 8.78 9.56 -30.12
C SER A 131 7.86 10.55 -30.84
N THR A 132 8.21 11.84 -30.86
CA THR A 132 7.44 12.88 -31.56
C THR A 132 7.80 12.87 -33.05
N PRO A 133 6.81 12.85 -33.97
CA PRO A 133 7.08 12.67 -35.40
C PRO A 133 7.88 13.86 -35.95
N ARG A 134 9.13 13.59 -36.29
CA ARG A 134 10.07 14.57 -36.86
C ARG A 134 9.94 14.68 -38.39
N ASN A 135 9.21 13.76 -39.01
CA ASN A 135 8.78 13.73 -40.40
C ASN A 135 7.54 12.80 -40.50
N GLU A 136 6.83 12.83 -41.62
CA GLU A 136 5.60 12.08 -41.99
C GLU A 136 5.65 10.53 -41.84
N ALA A 137 6.66 9.98 -41.15
CA ALA A 137 6.90 8.56 -40.93
C ALA A 137 5.86 7.88 -40.02
N ILE A 138 5.22 8.61 -39.10
CA ILE A 138 4.21 8.05 -38.18
C ILE A 138 2.83 8.61 -38.53
N SER A 139 1.83 7.75 -38.76
CA SER A 139 0.45 8.22 -38.93
C SER A 139 -0.01 8.91 -37.65
N GLY A 140 -0.73 10.04 -37.75
CA GLY A 140 -1.15 10.83 -36.58
C GLY A 140 -1.81 9.98 -35.48
N ASN A 141 -2.59 8.95 -35.86
CA ASN A 141 -3.20 8.02 -34.91
C ASN A 141 -2.21 7.10 -34.16
N ALA A 142 -1.14 6.64 -34.81
CA ALA A 142 -0.13 5.81 -34.14
C ALA A 142 0.71 6.64 -33.16
N SER A 143 1.05 7.88 -33.55
CA SER A 143 1.75 8.84 -32.68
C SER A 143 0.93 9.16 -31.42
N LEU A 144 -0.37 9.46 -31.58
CA LEU A 144 -1.27 9.73 -30.45
C LEU A 144 -1.40 8.54 -29.50
N LYS A 145 -1.45 7.31 -30.03
CA LYS A 145 -1.46 6.09 -29.19
C LYS A 145 -0.14 5.94 -28.43
N MET A 146 0.99 6.17 -29.09
CA MET A 146 2.31 6.12 -28.46
C MET A 146 2.43 7.14 -27.32
N MET A 147 1.99 8.37 -27.58
CA MET A 147 1.99 9.48 -26.63
C MET A 147 1.19 9.14 -25.36
N ARG A 148 0.03 8.49 -25.53
CA ARG A 148 -0.81 8.02 -24.41
C ARG A 148 -0.08 6.99 -23.56
N VAL A 149 0.61 6.02 -24.17
CA VAL A 149 1.35 5.00 -23.41
C VAL A 149 2.54 5.61 -22.65
N ILE A 150 3.24 6.59 -23.24
CA ILE A 150 4.31 7.32 -22.52
C ILE A 150 3.73 8.10 -21.34
N GLN A 151 2.54 8.71 -21.50
CA GLN A 151 1.84 9.38 -20.41
C GLN A 151 1.49 8.39 -19.29
N ASP A 152 0.98 7.19 -19.63
CA ASP A 152 0.71 6.14 -18.66
C ASP A 152 1.99 5.71 -17.91
N ILE A 153 3.14 5.63 -18.60
CA ILE A 153 4.44 5.35 -17.99
C ILE A 153 4.81 6.45 -16.98
N GLN A 154 4.69 7.73 -17.38
CA GLN A 154 5.00 8.87 -16.51
C GLN A 154 4.10 8.93 -15.28
N GLU A 155 2.80 8.69 -15.43
CA GLU A 155 1.84 8.69 -14.33
C GLU A 155 2.17 7.59 -13.31
N ASN A 156 2.49 6.38 -13.78
CA ASN A 156 2.86 5.27 -12.90
C ASN A 156 4.20 5.52 -12.18
N ILE A 157 5.17 6.15 -12.85
CA ILE A 157 6.46 6.56 -12.26
C ILE A 157 6.23 7.58 -11.13
N GLU A 158 5.44 8.62 -11.37
CA GLU A 158 5.14 9.64 -10.34
C GLU A 158 4.27 9.08 -9.21
N SER A 159 3.34 8.16 -9.51
CA SER A 159 2.55 7.48 -8.49
C SER A 159 3.41 6.63 -7.55
N LEU A 160 4.38 5.88 -8.09
CA LEU A 160 5.34 5.12 -7.29
C LEU A 160 6.24 6.03 -6.45
N ASN A 161 6.65 7.17 -7.02
CA ASN A 161 7.40 8.20 -6.30
C ASN A 161 6.61 8.76 -5.12
N GLY A 162 5.33 9.09 -5.34
CA GLY A 162 4.44 9.57 -4.30
C GLY A 162 4.28 8.55 -3.16
N ILE A 163 4.15 7.26 -3.48
CA ILE A 163 4.10 6.19 -2.47
C ILE A 163 5.41 6.12 -1.67
N LYS A 164 6.56 6.37 -2.32
CA LYS A 164 7.87 6.38 -1.66
C LYS A 164 8.03 7.60 -0.73
N ILE A 165 7.79 8.81 -1.25
CA ILE A 165 7.96 10.08 -0.52
C ILE A 165 6.99 10.17 0.67
N HIS A 166 5.72 9.79 0.48
CA HIS A 166 4.68 9.97 1.49
C HIS A 166 4.52 8.79 2.46
N GLY A 167 5.40 7.78 2.37
CA GLY A 167 5.74 6.90 3.47
C GLY A 167 4.59 6.27 4.27
N THR A 168 4.88 5.89 5.51
CA THR A 168 3.91 5.27 6.44
C THR A 168 3.32 6.40 7.28
N PRO A 169 2.01 6.43 7.57
CA PRO A 169 1.44 7.49 8.39
C PRO A 169 2.15 7.52 9.76
N VAL A 170 2.79 8.65 10.09
CA VAL A 170 3.49 8.86 11.36
C VAL A 170 2.56 8.63 12.55
N SER A 171 1.26 8.91 12.37
CA SER A 171 0.19 8.71 13.34
C SER A 171 0.04 7.25 13.82
N LEU A 172 0.11 6.28 12.90
CA LEU A 172 -0.03 4.85 13.23
C LEU A 172 1.16 4.34 14.06
N ARG A 173 2.36 4.83 13.75
CA ARG A 173 3.57 4.53 14.53
C ARG A 173 3.53 5.20 15.89
N ALA A 174 3.10 6.46 15.96
CA ALA A 174 2.97 7.20 17.21
C ALA A 174 1.94 6.55 18.15
N TYR A 175 0.79 6.11 17.61
CA TYR A 175 -0.24 5.41 18.38
C TYR A 175 0.29 4.11 19.00
N LEU A 176 0.99 3.27 18.22
CA LEU A 176 1.63 2.05 18.74
C LEU A 176 2.64 2.36 19.85
N LEU A 177 3.49 3.38 19.65
CA LEU A 177 4.46 3.80 20.67
C LEU A 177 3.77 4.26 21.96
N ILE A 178 2.74 5.10 21.86
CA ILE A 178 1.99 5.58 23.02
C ILE A 178 1.33 4.41 23.75
N SER A 179 0.68 3.49 23.03
CA SER A 179 0.07 2.30 23.63
C SER A 179 1.10 1.42 24.35
N LEU A 180 2.32 1.31 23.82
CA LEU A 180 3.38 0.48 24.41
C LEU A 180 4.04 1.15 25.62
N TYR A 181 4.14 2.49 25.65
CA TYR A 181 4.76 3.22 26.77
C TYR A 181 3.78 3.53 27.92
N VAL A 182 2.50 3.71 27.64
CA VAL A 182 1.49 4.12 28.64
C VAL A 182 0.89 2.93 29.38
N LEU A 183 0.80 1.78 28.73
CA LEU A 183 0.27 0.56 29.33
C LEU A 183 1.47 -0.33 29.72
N PRO A 184 1.75 -0.55 31.02
CA PRO A 184 2.85 -1.38 31.50
C PRO A 184 2.61 -2.87 31.23
#